data_AF-A0A7W0FD84-F1
#
_entry.id   AF-A0A7W0FD84-F1
#
_cell.length_a   1.000
_cell.length_b   1.000
_cell.length_c   1.000
_cell.angle_alpha   90.00
_cell.angle_beta   90.00
_cell.angle_gamma   90.00
#
_symmetry.space_group_name_H-M   'P 1'
#
loop_
_entity.id
_entity.type
_entity.pdbx_description
1 polymer ?
#
loop_
_entity_poly.entity_id
_entity_poly.type
_entity_poly.pdbx_seq_one_letter_code
_entity_poly.pdbx_strand_id
1 'polypeptide(L)'
;MSINKTYLSDIRERAEKAKEKKAALGPDIDLLRYHRYFEKGKIESLESLSRQAIEAATLSGIDVTEEVRSGTFLQVDHSVVYENLNKAYKGKLEIMSTTDACNRYDWLEDYYWRIVPVDQDKYTAQAELNWTHGYFIRVFP
;
A
#
# COMPACT_ATOMS: atom_id res chain seq x y z
N MET A 1 -13.50 4.93 -14.06
CA MET A 1 -12.95 6.30 -13.91
C MET A 1 -12.18 6.32 -12.59
N SER A 2 -11.27 7.26 -12.35
CA SER A 2 -10.60 7.37 -11.04
C SER A 2 -11.55 7.92 -9.98
N ILE A 3 -11.17 7.82 -8.71
CA ILE A 3 -11.83 8.52 -7.59
C ILE A 3 -12.02 10.02 -7.91
N ASN A 4 -13.10 10.60 -7.39
CA ASN A 4 -13.43 12.01 -7.58
C ASN A 4 -12.33 12.94 -7.06
N LYS A 5 -11.93 13.92 -7.89
CA LYS A 5 -10.88 14.89 -7.55
C LYS A 5 -11.24 15.81 -6.38
N THR A 6 -12.52 16.18 -6.24
CA THR A 6 -12.98 16.99 -5.13
C THR A 6 -12.86 16.22 -3.81
N TYR A 7 -13.19 14.93 -3.82
CA TYR A 7 -13.02 14.07 -2.66
C TYR A 7 -11.55 13.93 -2.24
N LEU A 8 -10.66 13.67 -3.20
CA LEU A 8 -9.21 13.62 -2.94
C LEU A 8 -8.66 14.96 -2.41
N SER A 9 -9.19 16.09 -2.89
CA SER A 9 -8.80 17.41 -2.39
C SER A 9 -9.23 17.64 -0.94
N ASP A 10 -10.45 17.22 -0.56
CA ASP A 10 -10.92 17.29 0.83
C ASP A 10 -10.07 16.43 1.76
N ILE A 11 -9.81 15.18 1.37
CA ILE A 11 -8.93 14.27 2.10
C ILE A 11 -7.55 14.92 2.31
N ARG A 12 -6.96 15.47 1.25
CA ARG A 12 -5.66 16.12 1.31
C ARG A 12 -5.66 17.32 2.24
N GLU A 13 -6.70 18.16 2.22
CA GLU A 13 -6.82 19.31 3.12
C GLU A 13 -6.92 18.88 4.59
N ARG A 14 -7.69 17.82 4.88
CA ARG A 14 -7.80 17.26 6.22
C ARG A 14 -6.46 16.68 6.70
N ALA A 15 -5.75 15.97 5.82
CA ALA A 15 -4.41 15.46 6.11
C ALA A 15 -3.42 16.60 6.43
N GLU A 16 -3.42 17.66 5.62
CA GLU A 16 -2.60 18.86 5.84
C GLU A 16 -2.83 19.47 7.24
N LYS A 17 -4.09 19.59 7.68
CA LYS A 17 -4.45 20.10 9.02
C LYS A 17 -3.98 19.19 10.15
N ALA A 18 -3.75 17.90 9.90
CA ALA A 18 -3.36 16.91 10.89
C ALA A 18 -1.85 16.60 10.92
N LYS A 19 -1.01 17.27 10.12
CA LYS A 19 0.44 17.03 10.04
C LYS A 19 1.18 17.02 11.39
N GLU A 20 0.76 17.87 12.32
CA GLU A 20 1.39 17.98 13.65
C GLU A 20 0.57 17.29 14.75
N LYS A 21 -0.55 16.65 14.40
CA LYS A 21 -1.45 16.01 15.36
C LYS A 21 -0.78 14.76 15.94
N LYS A 22 -0.50 14.76 17.24
CA LYS A 22 0.11 13.62 17.91
C LYS A 22 -0.89 12.47 18.05
N ALA A 23 -0.40 11.24 17.92
CA ALA A 23 -1.20 10.07 18.26
C ALA A 23 -1.51 10.05 19.76
N ALA A 24 -2.64 9.43 20.12
CA ALA A 24 -3.09 9.36 21.50
C ALA A 24 -2.20 8.46 22.38
N LEU A 25 -1.50 7.50 21.75
CA LEU A 25 -0.68 6.49 22.41
C LEU A 25 0.70 6.40 21.76
N GLY A 26 1.70 6.05 22.58
CA GLY A 26 3.07 5.88 22.14
C GLY A 26 3.88 7.19 22.09
N PRO A 27 5.18 7.10 21.77
CA PRO A 27 6.03 8.27 21.64
C PRO A 27 5.64 9.12 20.43
N ASP A 28 5.89 10.42 20.55
CA ASP A 28 5.75 11.36 19.44
C ASP A 28 6.99 11.27 18.55
N ILE A 29 6.84 10.75 17.34
CA ILE A 29 7.93 10.55 16.39
C ILE A 29 8.07 11.78 15.49
N ASP A 30 9.28 12.31 15.40
CA ASP A 30 9.64 13.33 14.42
C ASP A 30 9.85 12.70 13.04
N LEU A 31 8.83 12.84 12.18
CA LEU A 31 8.80 12.26 10.85
C LEU A 31 9.84 12.87 9.90
N LEU A 32 10.31 14.10 10.14
CA LEU A 32 11.29 14.77 9.27
C LEU A 32 12.66 14.05 9.26
N ARG A 33 12.92 13.26 10.29
CA ARG A 33 14.12 12.44 10.42
C ARG A 33 14.13 11.23 9.48
N TYR A 34 13.00 10.90 8.84
CA TYR A 34 12.79 9.69 8.04
C TYR A 34 12.39 10.05 6.60
N HIS A 35 13.35 10.53 5.80
CA HIS A 35 13.11 10.98 4.41
C HIS A 35 13.89 10.18 3.35
N ARG A 36 14.64 9.15 3.75
CA ARG A 36 15.47 8.38 2.83
C ARG A 36 14.78 7.07 2.46
N TYR A 37 14.33 6.98 1.21
CA TYR A 37 13.99 5.73 0.57
C TYR A 37 14.67 5.67 -0.80
N PHE A 38 14.84 4.45 -1.31
CA PHE A 38 15.36 4.22 -2.64
C PHE A 38 14.26 3.53 -3.44
N GLU A 39 13.95 4.06 -4.63
CA GLU A 39 13.06 3.34 -5.54
C GLU A 39 13.72 2.04 -5.97
N LYS A 40 12.93 0.97 -5.98
CA LYS A 40 13.36 -0.35 -6.45
C LYS A 40 12.62 -0.69 -7.73
N GLY A 41 13.36 -1.29 -8.67
CA GLY A 41 12.78 -1.82 -9.89
C GLY A 41 11.86 -3.02 -9.60
N LYS A 42 10.99 -3.32 -10.56
CA LYS A 42 10.21 -4.55 -10.55
C LYS A 42 11.14 -5.77 -10.69
N ILE A 43 10.77 -6.85 -10.05
CA ILE A 43 11.42 -8.15 -10.17
C ILE A 43 10.51 -9.11 -10.94
N GLU A 44 11.11 -10.05 -11.66
CA GLU A 44 10.37 -11.04 -12.45
C GLU A 44 9.93 -12.24 -11.60
N SER A 45 10.67 -12.56 -10.54
CA SER A 45 10.40 -13.63 -9.59
C SER A 45 10.88 -13.23 -8.19
N LEU A 46 10.21 -13.72 -7.14
CA LEU A 46 10.63 -13.55 -5.74
C LEU A 46 12.02 -14.13 -5.47
N GLU A 47 12.46 -15.11 -6.26
CA GLU A 47 13.80 -15.71 -6.18
C GLU A 47 14.91 -14.73 -6.61
N SER A 48 14.54 -13.65 -7.32
CA SER A 48 15.46 -12.58 -7.75
C SER A 48 15.76 -11.58 -6.64
N LEU A 49 15.11 -11.70 -5.47
CA LEU A 49 15.40 -10.87 -4.30
C LEU A 49 16.82 -11.15 -3.77
N SER A 50 17.39 -10.17 -3.06
CA SER A 50 18.65 -10.40 -2.35
C SER A 50 18.47 -11.51 -1.32
N ARG A 51 19.54 -12.24 -1.00
CA ARG A 51 19.51 -13.33 0.00
C ARG A 51 18.90 -12.87 1.33
N GLN A 52 19.26 -11.67 1.77
CA GLN A 52 18.72 -11.07 3.00
C GLN A 52 17.20 -10.80 2.90
N ALA A 53 16.73 -10.35 1.74
CA ALA A 53 15.30 -10.12 1.51
C ALA A 53 14.51 -11.43 1.43
N ILE A 54 15.07 -12.49 0.82
CA ILE A 54 14.46 -13.83 0.81
C ILE A 54 14.36 -14.39 2.24
N GLU A 55 15.41 -14.25 3.04
CA GLU A 55 15.41 -14.69 4.43
C GLU A 55 14.35 -13.94 5.26
N ALA A 56 14.29 -12.60 5.14
CA ALA A 56 13.27 -11.79 5.80
C ALA A 56 11.84 -12.13 5.33
N ALA A 57 11.65 -12.37 4.03
CA ALA A 57 10.37 -12.79 3.46
C ALA A 57 9.95 -14.16 4.01
N THR A 58 10.87 -15.13 4.04
CA THR A 58 10.62 -16.47 4.57
C THR A 58 10.27 -16.43 6.07
N LEU A 59 11.01 -15.65 6.85
CA LEU A 59 10.75 -15.47 8.29
C LEU A 59 9.42 -14.77 8.59
N SER A 60 8.89 -14.00 7.64
CA SER A 60 7.55 -13.38 7.73
C SER A 60 6.43 -14.23 7.13
N GLY A 61 6.73 -15.47 6.69
CA GLY A 61 5.75 -16.42 6.17
C GLY A 61 5.45 -16.31 4.67
N ILE A 62 6.25 -15.52 3.93
CA ILE A 62 6.18 -15.46 2.47
C ILE A 62 6.84 -16.71 1.89
N ASP A 63 6.07 -17.44 1.09
CA ASP A 63 6.56 -18.58 0.34
C ASP A 63 7.05 -18.10 -1.03
N VAL A 64 8.36 -18.09 -1.23
CA VAL A 64 8.98 -17.61 -2.48
C VAL A 64 8.71 -18.53 -3.67
N THR A 65 8.27 -19.77 -3.44
CA THR A 65 7.93 -20.73 -4.52
C THR A 65 6.53 -20.52 -5.08
N GLU A 66 5.67 -19.81 -4.34
CA GLU A 66 4.27 -19.52 -4.67
C GLU A 66 3.37 -20.76 -4.93
N GLU A 67 3.81 -21.97 -4.57
CA GLU A 67 3.12 -23.23 -4.92
C GLU A 67 1.72 -23.33 -4.31
N VAL A 68 1.53 -22.80 -3.10
CA VAL A 68 0.28 -22.90 -2.33
C VAL A 68 -0.28 -21.51 -1.99
N ARG A 69 -0.27 -20.59 -2.96
CA ARG A 69 -0.81 -19.22 -2.79
C ARG A 69 -1.73 -18.83 -3.94
N SER A 70 -2.75 -18.02 -3.61
CA SER A 70 -3.70 -17.48 -4.58
C SER A 70 -3.12 -16.30 -5.35
N GLY A 71 -2.18 -15.58 -4.75
CA GLY A 71 -1.40 -14.51 -5.36
C GLY A 71 -0.44 -13.90 -4.34
N THR A 72 0.49 -13.10 -4.82
CA THR A 72 1.51 -12.42 -4.02
C THR A 72 1.57 -10.95 -4.42
N PHE A 73 1.65 -10.09 -3.41
CA PHE A 73 1.99 -8.69 -3.55
C PHE A 73 3.19 -8.42 -2.65
N LEU A 74 4.28 -7.90 -3.21
CA LEU A 74 5.46 -7.51 -2.45
C LEU A 74 5.82 -6.07 -2.74
N GLN A 75 5.86 -5.29 -1.67
CA GLN A 75 6.39 -3.94 -1.66
C GLN A 75 7.65 -3.91 -0.81
N VAL A 76 8.69 -3.27 -1.33
CA VAL A 76 9.94 -3.04 -0.61
C VAL A 76 10.17 -1.55 -0.59
N ASP A 77 10.36 -1.00 0.61
CA ASP A 77 10.37 0.44 0.85
C ASP A 77 9.08 1.08 0.29
N HIS A 78 9.19 1.99 -0.67
CA HIS A 78 8.04 2.67 -1.31
C HIS A 78 7.80 2.16 -2.73
N SER A 79 8.32 0.99 -3.11
CA SER A 79 8.20 0.45 -4.46
C SER A 79 7.49 -0.89 -4.46
N VAL A 80 6.45 -1.01 -5.29
CA VAL A 80 5.80 -2.28 -5.58
C VAL A 80 6.72 -3.07 -6.51
N VAL A 81 7.43 -4.06 -5.96
CA VAL A 81 8.45 -4.82 -6.70
C VAL A 81 7.87 -6.05 -7.36
N TYR A 82 6.80 -6.64 -6.82
CA TYR A 82 6.20 -7.85 -7.36
C TYR A 82 4.69 -7.89 -7.14
N GLU A 83 3.96 -8.27 -8.17
CA GLU A 83 2.52 -8.53 -8.13
C GLU A 83 2.25 -9.74 -9.04
N ASN A 84 1.75 -10.82 -8.47
CA ASN A 84 1.40 -12.00 -9.25
C ASN A 84 0.10 -12.62 -8.72
N LEU A 85 -0.70 -13.14 -9.64
CA LEU A 85 -1.92 -13.84 -9.34
C LEU A 85 -1.85 -15.26 -9.90
N ASN A 86 -2.11 -16.25 -9.05
CA ASN A 86 -2.17 -17.63 -9.51
C ASN A 86 -3.27 -17.79 -10.55
N LYS A 87 -2.94 -18.45 -11.67
CA LYS A 87 -3.82 -18.64 -12.82
C LYS A 87 -5.18 -19.23 -12.43
N ALA A 88 -5.25 -20.08 -11.42
CA ALA A 88 -6.49 -20.70 -10.92
C ALA A 88 -7.51 -19.68 -10.38
N TYR A 89 -7.05 -18.49 -9.99
CA TYR A 89 -7.85 -17.40 -9.43
C TYR A 89 -8.07 -16.24 -10.39
N LYS A 90 -7.53 -16.33 -11.62
CA LYS A 90 -7.76 -15.32 -12.64
C LYS A 90 -9.25 -15.21 -12.94
N GLY A 91 -9.77 -13.98 -12.88
CA GLY A 91 -11.21 -13.71 -13.05
C GLY A 91 -12.08 -14.06 -11.84
N LYS A 92 -11.47 -14.40 -10.69
CA LYS A 92 -12.15 -14.59 -9.40
C LYS A 92 -11.68 -13.61 -8.34
N LEU A 93 -10.46 -13.12 -8.45
CA LEU A 93 -9.92 -12.06 -7.61
C LEU A 93 -8.95 -11.19 -8.39
N GLU A 94 -8.72 -9.98 -7.89
CA GLU A 94 -7.71 -9.07 -8.40
C GLU A 94 -6.82 -8.54 -7.26
N ILE A 95 -5.57 -8.30 -7.61
CA ILE A 95 -4.55 -7.70 -6.74
C ILE A 95 -3.84 -6.64 -7.57
N MET A 96 -3.67 -5.45 -7.01
CA MET A 96 -2.87 -4.36 -7.58
C MET A 96 -2.47 -3.37 -6.50
N SER A 97 -1.66 -2.37 -6.84
CA SER A 97 -1.35 -1.29 -5.93
C SER A 97 -2.60 -0.45 -5.57
N THR A 98 -2.69 0.04 -4.33
CA THR A 98 -3.79 0.91 -3.91
C THR A 98 -3.91 2.16 -4.78
N THR A 99 -2.77 2.70 -5.23
CA THR A 99 -2.74 3.84 -6.15
C THR A 99 -3.34 3.50 -7.51
N ASP A 100 -3.06 2.30 -8.05
CA ASP A 100 -3.66 1.86 -9.32
C ASP A 100 -5.15 1.63 -9.17
N ALA A 101 -5.60 1.09 -8.02
CA ALA A 101 -7.00 0.90 -7.72
C ALA A 101 -7.75 2.24 -7.65
N CYS A 102 -7.21 3.24 -6.93
CA CYS A 102 -7.77 4.59 -6.85
C CYS A 102 -7.86 5.29 -8.22
N ASN A 103 -6.92 4.99 -9.12
CA ASN A 103 -6.93 5.53 -10.49
C ASN A 103 -7.92 4.81 -11.41
N ARG A 104 -8.24 3.54 -11.12
CA ARG A 104 -9.08 2.68 -11.96
C ARG A 104 -10.56 2.74 -11.59
N TYR A 105 -10.85 2.80 -10.28
CA TYR A 105 -12.17 2.61 -9.71
C TYR A 105 -12.67 3.87 -9.00
N ASP A 106 -13.75 4.44 -9.53
CA ASP A 106 -14.42 5.64 -9.01
C ASP A 106 -15.19 5.32 -7.74
N TRP A 107 -15.88 4.18 -7.73
CA TRP A 107 -16.58 3.64 -6.56
C TRP A 107 -15.67 3.39 -5.35
N LEU A 108 -14.34 3.40 -5.52
CA LEU A 108 -13.41 3.24 -4.40
C LEU A 108 -13.44 4.46 -3.45
N GLU A 109 -14.03 5.58 -3.87
CA GLU A 109 -14.40 6.72 -2.99
C GLU A 109 -15.23 6.30 -1.77
N ASP A 110 -16.06 5.27 -1.91
CA ASP A 110 -16.91 4.76 -0.82
C ASP A 110 -16.15 3.93 0.21
N TYR A 111 -14.85 3.71 0.00
CA TYR A 111 -13.99 2.87 0.84
C TYR A 111 -12.69 3.57 1.26
N TYR A 112 -12.07 4.33 0.36
CA TYR A 112 -10.81 5.02 0.60
C TYR A 112 -10.94 6.04 1.74
N TRP A 113 -10.11 5.94 2.77
CA TRP A 113 -10.17 6.78 4.00
C TRP A 113 -11.55 6.83 4.71
N ARG A 114 -12.40 5.80 4.55
CA ARG A 114 -13.69 5.71 5.25
C ARG A 114 -13.61 5.03 6.61
N ILE A 115 -12.86 3.93 6.71
CA ILE A 115 -12.71 3.16 7.96
C ILE A 115 -11.70 3.83 8.89
N VAL A 116 -10.55 4.25 8.34
CA VAL A 116 -9.53 4.99 9.06
C VAL A 116 -9.65 6.46 8.65
N PRO A 117 -9.82 7.41 9.57
CA PRO A 117 -9.83 8.83 9.23
C PRO A 117 -8.44 9.31 8.80
N VAL A 118 -8.35 10.04 7.70
CA VAL A 118 -7.07 10.60 7.22
C VAL A 118 -6.43 11.56 8.23
N ASP A 119 -7.26 12.23 9.03
CA ASP A 119 -6.91 13.21 10.05
C ASP A 119 -6.88 12.61 11.47
N GLN A 120 -6.78 11.29 11.60
CA GLN A 120 -6.68 10.64 12.90
C GLN A 120 -5.45 11.13 13.68
N ASP A 121 -4.28 11.15 13.05
CA ASP A 121 -3.04 11.69 13.58
C ASP A 121 -2.05 12.03 12.44
N LYS A 122 -0.84 12.47 12.81
CA LYS A 122 0.23 12.79 11.87
C LYS A 122 0.67 11.61 11.00
N TYR A 123 0.47 10.37 11.45
CA TYR A 123 0.89 9.17 10.73
C TYR A 123 -0.10 8.84 9.61
N THR A 124 -1.41 8.92 9.89
CA THR A 124 -2.45 8.78 8.84
C THR A 124 -2.38 9.93 7.85
N ALA A 125 -2.14 11.15 8.33
CA ALA A 125 -1.94 12.32 7.47
C ALA A 125 -0.73 12.13 6.56
N GLN A 126 0.40 11.66 7.10
CA GLN A 126 1.61 11.42 6.33
C GLN A 126 1.41 10.35 5.25
N ALA A 127 0.66 9.29 5.53
CA ALA A 127 0.37 8.21 4.57
C ALA A 127 -0.44 8.71 3.35
N GLU A 128 -1.33 9.69 3.54
CA GLU A 128 -2.02 10.34 2.42
C GLU A 128 -1.13 11.34 1.69
N LEU A 129 -0.40 12.18 2.44
CA LEU A 129 0.37 13.27 1.85
C LEU A 129 1.56 12.77 1.03
N ASN A 130 2.08 11.60 1.39
CA ASN A 130 3.12 10.89 0.68
C ASN A 130 2.62 9.49 0.34
N TRP A 131 1.98 9.37 -0.83
CA TRP A 131 1.52 8.08 -1.32
C TRP A 131 2.70 7.13 -1.58
N THR A 132 2.85 6.13 -0.73
CA THR A 132 3.88 5.09 -0.84
C THR A 132 3.32 3.75 -1.30
N HIS A 133 2.24 3.77 -2.09
CA HIS A 133 1.47 2.58 -2.47
C HIS A 133 0.94 1.78 -1.27
N GLY A 134 0.45 0.59 -1.56
CA GLY A 134 -0.19 -0.38 -0.68
C GLY A 134 -0.81 -1.46 -1.56
N TYR A 135 -1.45 -2.46 -0.99
CA TYR A 135 -2.18 -3.47 -1.78
C TYR A 135 -3.68 -3.19 -1.77
N PHE A 136 -4.29 -3.33 -2.94
CA PHE A 136 -5.73 -3.48 -3.11
C PHE A 136 -6.01 -4.91 -3.53
N ILE A 137 -6.87 -5.59 -2.76
CA ILE A 137 -7.30 -6.96 -3.02
C ILE A 137 -8.82 -6.98 -3.05
N ARG A 138 -9.38 -7.48 -4.15
CA ARG A 138 -10.84 -7.64 -4.29
C ARG A 138 -11.16 -9.04 -4.79
N VAL A 139 -12.06 -9.71 -4.09
CA VAL A 139 -12.64 -10.99 -4.50
C VAL A 139 -13.95 -10.72 -5.21
N PHE A 140 -14.16 -11.35 -6.35
CA PHE A 140 -15.39 -11.20 -7.12
C PHE A 140 -16.49 -12.13 -6.59
N PRO A 141 -17.77 -11.78 -6.79
CA PRO A 141 -18.91 -12.61 -6.39
C PRO A 141 -18.89 -14.01 -7.01
#